data_AF-A0A136LJG2-F1
#
_entry.id   AF-A0A136LJG2-F1
#
_cell.length_a   1.000
_cell.length_b   1.000
_cell.length_c   1.000
_cell.angle_alpha   90.00
_cell.angle_beta   90.00
_cell.angle_gamma   90.00
#
_symmetry.space_group_name_H-M   'P 1'
#
loop_
_entity.id
_entity.type
_entity.pdbx_description
1 polymer ?
#
loop_
_entity_poly.entity_id
_entity_poly.type
_entity_poly.pdbx_seq_one_letter_code
_entity_poly.pdbx_strand_id
1 'polypeptide(L)'
;MPLQGNLRDFSTTQLLNLINLAGKTGTLVIFEGIKTNEKDAIGNIKQVAGAERARVAFKIGKLIGAQLGAQDGNLVSVLNKAGKLTDDQARIIRERAKNTSDKALALLLINANYVSQRDIVASVQQHTLDVVYNLLTWIEGPFRFEDNLLPSGDRILVPIDLENVIIEGARRIREIEQLTAHLPNLDMALKFPENPREKFKGIHLSVEEWRVVSFVNPRNTIRQIAKANNMSEIEIRRIVFGLEQAGLVEIVPPPGAIASPRTAPGGAASPQQVRAPNVERSVVERIINRLRSNG
;
A
#
# COMPACT_ATOMS: atom_id res chain seq x y z
N MET A 1 -12.80 -29.49 -6.51
CA MET A 1 -11.72 -29.59 -5.50
C MET A 1 -11.65 -28.25 -4.79
N PRO A 2 -11.53 -28.21 -3.45
CA PRO A 2 -11.40 -26.95 -2.73
C PRO A 2 -10.08 -26.28 -3.13
N LEU A 3 -10.17 -25.01 -3.56
CA LEU A 3 -9.00 -24.21 -3.90
C LEU A 3 -8.31 -23.82 -2.58
N GLN A 4 -7.20 -24.49 -2.25
CA GLN A 4 -6.42 -24.25 -1.03
C GLN A 4 -4.94 -24.21 -1.34
N GLY A 5 -4.17 -23.43 -0.59
CA GLY A 5 -2.74 -23.25 -0.82
C GLY A 5 -2.13 -22.19 0.08
N ASN A 6 -1.00 -21.63 -0.33
CA ASN A 6 -0.34 -20.52 0.34
C ASN A 6 -0.16 -19.34 -0.63
N LEU A 7 -0.34 -18.11 -0.14
CA LEU A 7 -0.18 -16.89 -0.94
C LEU A 7 1.22 -16.73 -1.54
N ARG A 8 2.25 -17.36 -0.96
CA ARG A 8 3.62 -17.35 -1.50
C ARG A 8 3.74 -18.09 -2.83
N ASP A 9 2.94 -19.14 -3.01
CA ASP A 9 2.97 -20.01 -4.19
C ASP A 9 1.92 -19.55 -5.22
N PHE A 10 0.86 -18.91 -4.73
CA PHE A 10 -0.24 -18.42 -5.56
C PHE A 10 -0.78 -17.09 -4.99
N SER A 11 -0.34 -15.99 -5.61
CA SER A 11 -0.60 -14.63 -5.13
C SER A 11 -2.10 -14.27 -5.10
N THR A 12 -2.46 -13.30 -4.26
CA THR A 12 -3.83 -12.79 -4.16
C THR A 12 -4.36 -12.30 -5.53
N THR A 13 -3.54 -11.64 -6.34
CA THR A 13 -3.93 -11.21 -7.70
C THR A 13 -4.30 -12.38 -8.60
N GLN A 14 -3.54 -13.48 -8.54
CA GLN A 14 -3.84 -14.69 -9.31
C GLN A 14 -5.13 -15.36 -8.83
N LEU A 15 -5.40 -15.35 -7.51
CA LEU A 15 -6.67 -15.83 -6.93
C LEU A 15 -7.86 -15.02 -7.44
N LEU A 16 -7.78 -13.70 -7.39
CA LEU A 16 -8.85 -12.83 -7.89
C LEU A 16 -9.12 -13.07 -9.37
N ASN A 17 -8.06 -13.20 -10.19
CA ASN A 17 -8.21 -13.47 -11.62
C ASN A 17 -8.88 -14.83 -11.89
N LEU A 18 -8.46 -15.88 -11.17
CA LEU A 18 -9.06 -17.21 -11.29
C LEU A 18 -10.55 -17.20 -10.90
N ILE A 19 -10.88 -16.53 -9.79
CA ILE A 19 -12.27 -16.39 -9.32
C ILE A 19 -13.13 -15.65 -10.33
N ASN A 20 -12.60 -14.58 -10.93
CA ASN A 20 -13.27 -13.80 -11.96
C ASN A 20 -13.57 -14.65 -13.21
N LEU A 21 -12.52 -15.25 -13.80
CA LEU A 21 -12.63 -16.02 -15.03
C LEU A 21 -13.52 -17.26 -14.89
N ALA A 22 -13.48 -17.92 -13.73
CA ALA A 22 -14.30 -19.09 -13.46
C ALA A 22 -15.72 -18.74 -12.95
N GLY A 23 -16.06 -17.46 -12.78
CA GLY A 23 -17.36 -17.03 -12.27
C GLY A 23 -17.70 -17.59 -10.89
N LYS A 24 -16.70 -17.80 -10.04
CA LYS A 24 -16.85 -18.52 -8.77
C LYS A 24 -17.75 -17.76 -7.79
N THR A 25 -18.51 -18.52 -7.01
CA THR A 25 -19.33 -18.02 -5.89
C THR A 25 -18.88 -18.73 -4.62
N GLY A 26 -18.56 -17.96 -3.58
CA GLY A 26 -18.00 -18.50 -2.35
C GLY A 26 -17.15 -17.47 -1.61
N THR A 27 -16.45 -17.91 -0.57
CA THR A 27 -15.61 -17.05 0.26
C THR A 27 -14.17 -17.56 0.28
N LEU A 28 -13.22 -16.69 -0.07
CA LEU A 28 -11.80 -16.89 0.18
C LEU A 28 -11.50 -16.52 1.62
N VAL A 29 -10.94 -17.46 2.39
CA VAL A 29 -10.50 -17.27 3.77
C VAL A 29 -8.97 -17.33 3.78
N ILE A 30 -8.34 -16.34 4.40
CA ILE A 30 -6.89 -16.26 4.56
C ILE A 30 -6.56 -16.37 6.05
N PHE A 31 -5.61 -17.23 6.36
CA PHE A 31 -5.21 -17.58 7.71
C PHE A 31 -3.80 -17.07 8.01
N GLU A 32 -3.51 -16.96 9.30
CA GLU A 32 -2.15 -16.83 9.79
C GLU A 32 -1.36 -18.10 9.46
N GLY A 33 -0.12 -17.92 8.98
CA GLY A 33 0.77 -19.02 8.66
C GLY A 33 1.58 -19.47 9.87
N ILE A 34 1.18 -20.57 10.51
CA ILE A 34 1.97 -21.17 11.58
C ILE A 34 3.02 -22.08 10.92
N LYS A 35 4.30 -21.70 11.04
CA LYS A 35 5.43 -22.46 10.49
C LYS A 35 5.55 -23.80 11.23
N THR A 36 5.59 -24.90 10.49
CA THR A 36 5.83 -26.23 11.04
C THR A 36 7.29 -26.65 10.84
N ASN A 37 7.69 -27.79 11.40
CA ASN A 37 9.03 -28.36 11.17
C ASN A 37 9.11 -29.16 9.86
N GLU A 38 8.01 -29.27 9.10
CA GLU A 38 7.95 -30.01 7.85
C GLU A 38 8.24 -29.09 6.66
N LYS A 39 8.80 -29.66 5.59
CA LYS A 39 8.91 -28.98 4.29
C LYS A 39 7.77 -29.42 3.38
N ASP A 40 7.27 -28.50 2.56
CA ASP A 40 6.34 -28.81 1.49
C ASP A 40 7.03 -29.49 0.30
N ALA A 41 6.25 -29.82 -0.73
CA ALA A 41 6.76 -30.48 -1.94
C ALA A 41 7.81 -29.67 -2.70
N ILE A 42 7.93 -28.36 -2.43
CA ILE A 42 8.84 -27.42 -3.10
C ILE A 42 10.05 -27.11 -2.18
N GLY A 43 10.11 -27.69 -0.98
CA GLY A 43 11.21 -27.54 -0.03
C GLY A 43 11.09 -26.32 0.90
N ASN A 44 9.98 -25.57 0.82
CA ASN A 44 9.70 -24.46 1.72
C ASN A 44 9.13 -24.98 3.05
N ILE A 45 9.33 -24.23 4.14
CA ILE A 45 8.71 -24.57 5.43
C ILE A 45 7.18 -24.58 5.25
N LYS A 46 6.55 -25.71 5.54
CA LYS A 46 5.09 -25.86 5.46
C LYS A 46 4.44 -24.97 6.52
N GLN A 47 3.37 -24.31 6.11
CA GLN A 47 2.56 -23.48 7.00
C GLN A 47 1.18 -24.10 7.13
N VAL A 48 0.69 -24.20 8.36
CA VAL A 48 -0.69 -24.62 8.64
C VAL A 48 -1.54 -23.41 9.00
N ALA A 49 -2.84 -23.50 8.72
CA ALA A 49 -3.79 -22.45 9.00
C ALA A 49 -3.94 -22.24 10.52
N GLY A 50 -3.54 -21.07 10.99
CA GLY A 50 -3.75 -20.60 12.35
C GLY A 50 -5.06 -19.81 12.49
N ALA A 51 -4.98 -18.66 13.17
CA ALA A 51 -6.11 -17.76 13.29
C ALA A 51 -6.51 -17.18 11.94
N GLU A 52 -7.79 -16.94 11.74
CA GLU A 52 -8.24 -16.26 10.54
C GLU A 52 -7.85 -14.79 10.54
N ARG A 53 -7.26 -14.36 9.43
CA ARG A 53 -6.84 -12.98 9.24
C ARG A 53 -7.75 -12.19 8.32
N ALA A 54 -8.37 -12.85 7.33
CA ALA A 54 -9.27 -12.17 6.40
C ALA A 54 -10.26 -13.10 5.74
N ARG A 55 -11.39 -12.52 5.29
CA ARG A 55 -12.35 -13.16 4.39
C ARG A 55 -12.70 -12.23 3.25
N VAL A 56 -12.83 -12.78 2.05
CA VAL A 56 -13.28 -12.09 0.85
C VAL A 56 -14.36 -12.92 0.19
N ALA A 57 -15.55 -12.36 0.05
CA ALA A 57 -16.72 -13.02 -0.50
C ALA A 57 -16.94 -12.64 -1.96
N PHE A 58 -17.34 -13.63 -2.75
CA PHE A 58 -17.56 -13.51 -4.18
C PHE A 58 -18.89 -14.12 -4.60
N LYS A 59 -19.52 -13.53 -5.60
CA LYS A 59 -20.73 -14.03 -6.22
C LYS A 59 -20.66 -13.83 -7.72
N ILE A 60 -20.69 -14.94 -8.46
CA ILE A 60 -20.66 -14.97 -9.93
C ILE A 60 -19.45 -14.16 -10.45
N GLY A 61 -18.26 -14.43 -9.88
CA GLY A 61 -17.02 -13.74 -10.26
C GLY A 61 -16.89 -12.29 -9.75
N LYS A 62 -17.93 -11.71 -9.13
CA LYS A 62 -17.87 -10.36 -8.56
C LYS A 62 -17.49 -10.37 -7.10
N LEU A 63 -16.71 -9.39 -6.68
CA LEU A 63 -16.41 -9.11 -5.28
C LEU A 63 -17.64 -8.49 -4.61
N ILE A 64 -18.12 -9.06 -3.50
CA ILE A 64 -19.35 -8.60 -2.84
C ILE A 64 -19.14 -8.17 -1.39
N GLY A 65 -18.00 -8.52 -0.79
CA GLY A 65 -17.65 -8.15 0.56
C GLY A 65 -16.24 -8.60 0.92
N ALA A 66 -15.62 -7.89 1.84
CA ALA A 66 -14.30 -8.20 2.35
C ALA A 66 -14.20 -7.76 3.80
N GLN A 67 -13.42 -8.49 4.61
CA GLN A 67 -13.25 -8.20 6.02
C GLN A 67 -11.86 -8.64 6.49
N LEU A 68 -11.23 -7.81 7.33
CA LEU A 68 -10.03 -8.16 8.10
C LEU A 68 -10.43 -8.60 9.51
N GLY A 69 -9.99 -9.78 9.92
CA GLY A 69 -10.32 -10.38 11.20
C GLY A 69 -11.83 -10.51 11.47
N ALA A 70 -12.21 -10.71 12.74
CA ALA A 70 -13.58 -11.04 13.09
C ALA A 70 -14.55 -9.83 13.17
N GLN A 71 -14.06 -8.60 13.31
CA GLN A 71 -14.90 -7.44 13.68
C GLN A 71 -14.89 -6.25 12.70
N ASP A 72 -14.03 -6.25 11.68
CA ASP A 72 -13.78 -5.04 10.89
C ASP A 72 -14.84 -4.70 9.82
N GLY A 73 -15.92 -5.50 9.72
CA GLY A 73 -16.90 -5.41 8.63
C GLY A 73 -18.31 -4.90 8.98
N ASN A 74 -18.55 -4.37 10.19
CA ASN A 74 -19.85 -3.81 10.58
C ASN A 74 -20.10 -2.45 9.90
N LEU A 75 -21.33 -2.17 9.47
CA LEU A 75 -21.71 -0.90 8.85
C LEU A 75 -21.28 0.34 9.65
N VAL A 76 -21.36 0.31 10.99
CA VAL A 76 -20.93 1.45 11.81
C VAL A 76 -19.44 1.73 11.66
N SER A 77 -18.62 0.68 11.66
CA SER A 77 -17.18 0.78 11.48
C SER A 77 -16.85 1.31 10.08
N VAL A 78 -17.57 0.84 9.06
CA VAL A 78 -17.44 1.29 7.67
C VAL A 78 -17.77 2.79 7.54
N LEU A 79 -18.89 3.23 8.09
CA LEU A 79 -19.31 4.64 8.02
C LEU A 79 -18.41 5.56 8.85
N ASN A 80 -17.89 5.10 9.99
CA ASN A 80 -16.90 5.87 10.77
C ASN A 80 -15.60 6.04 9.99
N LYS A 81 -15.05 4.95 9.42
CA LYS A 81 -13.85 5.01 8.58
C LYS A 81 -14.02 5.91 7.36
N ALA A 82 -15.22 5.97 6.79
CA ALA A 82 -15.56 6.86 5.69
C ALA A 82 -15.81 8.33 6.12
N GLY A 83 -15.69 8.67 7.41
CA GLY A 83 -15.94 10.01 7.95
C GLY A 83 -17.41 10.44 7.94
N LYS A 84 -18.34 9.50 7.72
CA LYS A 84 -19.79 9.75 7.73
C LYS A 84 -20.37 9.76 9.13
N LEU A 85 -19.69 9.11 10.07
CA LEU A 85 -19.98 9.16 11.49
C LEU A 85 -18.73 9.66 12.21
N THR A 86 -18.91 10.44 13.28
CA THR A 86 -17.82 10.74 14.21
C THR A 86 -17.57 9.56 15.15
N ASP A 87 -16.42 9.54 15.81
CA ASP A 87 -16.09 8.49 16.79
C ASP A 87 -17.12 8.37 17.92
N ASP A 88 -17.62 9.51 18.42
CA ASP A 88 -18.66 9.55 19.44
C ASP A 88 -19.99 9.00 18.93
N GLN A 89 -20.40 9.37 17.71
CA GLN A 89 -21.60 8.83 17.07
C GLN A 89 -21.48 7.33 16.85
N ALA A 90 -20.35 6.87 16.33
CA ALA A 90 -20.06 5.46 16.09
C ALA A 90 -20.07 4.65 17.39
N ARG A 91 -19.60 5.22 18.51
CA ARG A 91 -19.67 4.58 19.84
C ARG A 91 -21.13 4.42 20.30
N ILE A 92 -21.90 5.51 20.28
CA ILE A 92 -23.30 5.51 20.73
C ILE A 92 -24.16 4.55 19.89
N ILE A 93 -23.98 4.58 18.56
CA ILE A 93 -24.71 3.71 17.65
C ILE A 93 -24.35 2.24 17.91
N ARG A 94 -23.05 1.90 18.10
CA ARG A 94 -22.64 0.53 18.43
C ARG A 94 -23.27 0.01 19.72
N GLU A 95 -23.39 0.86 20.74
CA GLU A 95 -24.01 0.47 22.01
C GLU A 95 -25.51 0.19 21.87
N ARG A 96 -26.21 1.04 21.12
CA ARG A 96 -27.66 0.93 20.91
C ARG A 96 -28.05 -0.14 19.89
N ALA A 97 -27.21 -0.39 18.90
CA ALA A 97 -27.49 -1.26 17.75
C ALA A 97 -26.84 -2.65 17.87
N LYS A 98 -26.44 -3.09 19.08
CA LYS A 98 -25.76 -4.39 19.29
C LYS A 98 -26.50 -5.59 18.68
N ASN A 99 -27.83 -5.53 18.59
CA ASN A 99 -28.68 -6.59 18.06
C ASN A 99 -29.39 -6.21 16.74
N THR A 100 -28.96 -5.13 16.08
CA THR A 100 -29.57 -4.63 14.85
C THR A 100 -28.74 -5.05 13.65
N SER A 101 -29.38 -5.59 12.60
CA SER A 101 -28.68 -5.91 11.35
C SER A 101 -28.19 -4.66 10.63
N ASP A 102 -27.14 -4.79 9.81
CA ASP A 102 -26.60 -3.67 9.02
C ASP A 102 -27.69 -3.04 8.15
N LYS A 103 -28.55 -3.85 7.52
CA LYS A 103 -29.67 -3.37 6.71
C LYS A 103 -30.68 -2.55 7.52
N ALA A 104 -31.09 -3.04 8.69
CA ALA A 104 -32.02 -2.32 9.55
C ALA A 104 -31.39 -1.02 10.07
N LEU A 105 -30.11 -1.06 10.44
CA LEU A 105 -29.38 0.12 10.88
C LEU A 105 -29.22 1.16 9.76
N ALA A 106 -28.90 0.74 8.53
CA ALA A 106 -28.85 1.62 7.37
C ALA A 106 -30.19 2.34 7.16
N LEU A 107 -31.31 1.62 7.22
CA LEU A 107 -32.64 2.22 7.08
C LEU A 107 -32.91 3.26 8.17
N LEU A 108 -32.53 2.99 9.43
CA LEU A 108 -32.66 3.94 10.53
C LEU A 108 -31.83 5.21 10.30
N LEU A 109 -30.57 5.07 9.87
CA LEU A 109 -29.68 6.20 9.62
C LEU A 109 -30.12 7.03 8.40
N ILE A 110 -30.68 6.39 7.37
CA ILE A 110 -31.28 7.06 6.21
C ILE A 110 -32.52 7.84 6.64
N ASN A 111 -33.45 7.21 7.36
CA ASN A 111 -34.69 7.86 7.80
C ASN A 111 -34.43 9.04 8.74
N ALA A 112 -33.34 8.97 9.52
CA ALA A 112 -32.90 10.06 10.39
C ALA A 112 -32.02 11.09 9.66
N ASN A 113 -31.87 11.02 8.33
CA ASN A 113 -31.09 11.92 7.48
C ASN A 113 -29.60 12.08 7.88
N TYR A 114 -29.02 11.08 8.56
CA TYR A 114 -27.58 11.10 8.89
C TYR A 114 -26.71 10.72 7.69
N VAL A 115 -27.18 9.79 6.86
CA VAL A 115 -26.48 9.31 5.66
C VAL A 115 -27.49 9.01 4.56
N SER A 116 -27.09 9.17 3.29
CA SER A 116 -27.92 8.73 2.16
C SER A 116 -27.62 7.27 1.78
N GLN A 117 -28.52 6.65 0.99
CA GLN A 117 -28.25 5.33 0.40
C GLN A 117 -26.97 5.35 -0.45
N ARG A 118 -26.74 6.44 -1.20
CA ARG A 118 -25.52 6.62 -2.00
C ARG A 118 -24.27 6.62 -1.13
N ASP A 119 -24.31 7.32 0.02
CA ASP A 119 -23.19 7.34 0.97
C ASP A 119 -22.88 5.94 1.51
N ILE A 120 -23.91 5.17 1.85
CA ILE A 120 -23.74 3.80 2.35
C ILE A 120 -23.11 2.91 1.28
N VAL A 121 -23.65 2.92 0.05
CA VAL A 121 -23.12 2.10 -1.05
C VAL A 121 -21.66 2.47 -1.33
N ALA A 122 -21.34 3.77 -1.44
CA ALA A 122 -19.98 4.23 -1.67
C ALA A 122 -19.03 3.84 -0.52
N SER A 123 -19.47 3.96 0.74
CA SER A 123 -18.65 3.61 1.90
C SER A 123 -18.36 2.11 1.98
N VAL A 124 -19.38 1.27 1.71
CA VAL A 124 -19.24 -0.20 1.69
C VAL A 124 -18.34 -0.64 0.53
N GLN A 125 -18.51 -0.04 -0.65
CA GLN A 125 -17.67 -0.31 -1.81
C GLN A 125 -16.21 0.06 -1.52
N GLN A 126 -15.97 1.27 -0.99
CA GLN A 126 -14.63 1.73 -0.65
C GLN A 126 -13.97 0.84 0.39
N HIS A 127 -14.67 0.52 1.49
CA HIS A 127 -14.15 -0.38 2.52
C HIS A 127 -13.78 -1.76 1.95
N THR A 128 -14.64 -2.32 1.10
CA THR A 128 -14.38 -3.62 0.46
C THR A 128 -13.12 -3.57 -0.40
N LEU A 129 -12.94 -2.50 -1.17
CA LEU A 129 -11.73 -2.27 -1.97
C LEU A 129 -10.48 -2.10 -1.10
N ASP A 130 -10.56 -1.31 -0.03
CA ASP A 130 -9.43 -1.05 0.87
C ASP A 130 -8.91 -2.34 1.51
N VAL A 131 -9.83 -3.21 1.94
CA VAL A 131 -9.47 -4.54 2.45
C VAL A 131 -8.78 -5.36 1.36
N VAL A 132 -9.35 -5.44 0.16
CA VAL A 132 -8.75 -6.24 -0.93
C VAL A 132 -7.38 -5.70 -1.33
N TYR A 133 -7.21 -4.38 -1.45
CA TYR A 133 -5.92 -3.78 -1.77
C TYR A 133 -4.89 -4.00 -0.67
N ASN A 134 -5.28 -4.03 0.61
CA ASN A 134 -4.40 -4.46 1.69
C ASN A 134 -3.97 -5.93 1.48
N LEU A 135 -4.89 -6.85 1.18
CA LEU A 135 -4.57 -8.27 0.96
C LEU A 135 -3.63 -8.53 -0.22
N LEU A 136 -3.62 -7.63 -1.21
CA LEU A 136 -2.67 -7.70 -2.32
C LEU A 136 -1.21 -7.47 -1.88
N THR A 137 -0.99 -6.81 -0.73
CA THR A 137 0.35 -6.59 -0.17
C THR A 137 0.87 -7.80 0.61
N TRP A 138 0.04 -8.82 0.84
CA TRP A 138 0.44 -9.98 1.64
C TRP A 138 1.19 -10.99 0.79
N ILE A 139 2.40 -11.34 1.23
CA ILE A 139 3.32 -12.20 0.47
C ILE A 139 3.13 -13.68 0.84
N GLU A 140 2.68 -13.97 2.07
CA GLU A 140 2.50 -15.34 2.56
C GLU A 140 1.24 -15.47 3.42
N GLY A 141 0.74 -16.70 3.51
CA GLY A 141 -0.40 -17.05 4.34
C GLY A 141 -1.18 -18.23 3.74
N PRO A 142 -1.53 -19.24 4.53
CA PRO A 142 -2.44 -20.29 4.09
C PRO A 142 -3.79 -19.69 3.70
N PHE A 143 -4.38 -20.16 2.61
CA PHE A 143 -5.72 -19.75 2.19
C PHE A 143 -6.58 -20.98 1.85
N ARG A 144 -7.89 -20.79 1.94
CA ARG A 144 -8.90 -21.76 1.49
C ARG A 144 -10.08 -21.04 0.88
N PHE A 145 -10.57 -21.53 -0.25
CA PHE A 145 -11.83 -21.09 -0.86
C PHE A 145 -12.95 -22.05 -0.47
N GLU A 146 -13.99 -21.49 0.16
CA GLU A 146 -15.21 -22.19 0.55
C GLU A 146 -16.27 -21.94 -0.53
N ASP A 147 -16.53 -22.95 -1.37
CA ASP A 147 -17.54 -22.86 -2.44
C ASP A 147 -18.94 -22.60 -1.82
N ASN A 148 -19.67 -21.64 -2.38
CA ASN A 148 -21.02 -21.23 -1.96
C ASN A 148 -21.18 -20.74 -0.51
N LEU A 149 -20.09 -20.53 0.23
CA LEU A 149 -20.14 -19.82 1.50
C LEU A 149 -20.32 -18.32 1.23
N LEU A 150 -21.47 -17.76 1.62
CA LEU A 150 -21.79 -16.35 1.45
C LEU A 150 -21.96 -15.65 2.81
N PRO A 151 -21.71 -14.34 2.89
CA PRO A 151 -22.04 -13.55 4.07
C PRO A 151 -23.53 -13.66 4.41
N SER A 152 -23.88 -13.45 5.69
CA SER A 152 -25.26 -13.47 6.14
C SER A 152 -26.13 -12.47 5.34
N GLY A 153 -27.40 -12.83 5.13
CA GLY A 153 -28.35 -12.01 4.38
C GLY A 153 -28.64 -10.63 4.98
N ASP A 154 -28.20 -10.41 6.22
CA ASP A 154 -28.33 -9.18 6.98
C ASP A 154 -27.27 -8.12 6.67
N ARG A 155 -26.19 -8.50 5.97
CA ARG A 155 -25.15 -7.58 5.52
C ARG A 155 -25.56 -6.83 4.25
N ILE A 156 -25.03 -5.62 4.10
CA ILE A 156 -25.13 -4.83 2.87
C ILE A 156 -23.99 -5.25 1.96
N LEU A 157 -24.32 -5.85 0.82
CA LEU A 157 -23.35 -6.37 -0.15
C LEU A 157 -23.43 -5.53 -1.42
N VAL A 158 -22.29 -5.01 -1.87
CA VAL A 158 -22.19 -4.20 -3.09
C VAL A 158 -21.30 -4.95 -4.07
N PRO A 159 -21.82 -5.43 -5.21
CA PRO A 159 -21.02 -6.10 -6.22
C PRO A 159 -20.02 -5.16 -6.89
N ILE A 160 -18.78 -5.62 -7.03
CA ILE A 160 -17.66 -4.91 -7.65
C ILE A 160 -17.03 -5.84 -8.69
N ASP A 161 -16.84 -5.31 -9.90
CA ASP A 161 -16.17 -6.03 -10.99
C ASP A 161 -14.68 -6.18 -10.71
N LEU A 162 -14.17 -7.41 -10.82
CA LEU A 162 -12.80 -7.74 -10.41
C LEU A 162 -11.75 -7.27 -11.41
N GLU A 163 -12.09 -7.06 -12.69
CA GLU A 163 -11.14 -6.64 -13.73
C GLU A 163 -10.42 -5.35 -13.34
N ASN A 164 -11.19 -4.33 -12.95
CA ASN A 164 -10.64 -3.04 -12.54
C ASN A 164 -9.86 -3.16 -11.23
N VAL A 165 -10.33 -3.99 -10.28
CA VAL A 165 -9.65 -4.22 -8.99
C VAL A 165 -8.29 -4.88 -9.21
N ILE A 166 -8.19 -5.85 -10.11
CA ILE A 166 -6.96 -6.56 -10.44
C ILE A 166 -5.94 -5.62 -11.09
N ILE A 167 -6.38 -4.85 -12.10
CA ILE A 167 -5.51 -3.90 -12.80
C ILE A 167 -4.98 -2.83 -11.83
N GLU A 168 -5.86 -2.28 -10.99
CA GLU A 168 -5.48 -1.22 -10.07
C GLU A 168 -4.66 -1.72 -8.90
N GLY A 169 -4.96 -2.93 -8.44
CA GLY A 169 -4.13 -3.66 -7.48
C GLY A 169 -2.69 -3.82 -7.97
N ALA A 170 -2.50 -4.30 -9.21
CA ALA A 170 -1.18 -4.45 -9.80
C ALA A 170 -0.45 -3.11 -9.98
N ARG A 171 -1.17 -2.02 -10.29
CA ARG A 171 -0.59 -0.68 -10.37
C ARG A 171 -0.09 -0.21 -8.99
N ARG A 172 -0.90 -0.39 -7.94
CA ARG A 172 -0.54 -0.01 -6.56
C ARG A 172 0.66 -0.79 -6.03
N ILE A 173 0.74 -2.10 -6.27
CA ILE A 173 1.90 -2.90 -5.85
C ILE A 173 3.18 -2.34 -6.47
N ARG A 174 3.20 -2.11 -7.79
CA ARG A 174 4.38 -1.56 -8.47
C ARG A 174 4.76 -0.18 -7.96
N GLU A 175 3.77 0.68 -7.71
CA GLU A 175 4.01 2.00 -7.12
C GLU A 175 4.67 1.87 -5.74
N ILE A 176 4.14 1.01 -4.87
CA ILE A 176 4.67 0.76 -3.54
C ILE A 176 6.11 0.23 -3.62
N GLU A 177 6.39 -0.72 -4.51
CA GLU A 177 7.74 -1.25 -4.74
C GLU A 177 8.71 -0.16 -5.17
N GLN A 178 8.31 0.70 -6.11
CA GLN A 178 9.13 1.82 -6.58
C GLN A 178 9.40 2.84 -5.47
N LEU A 179 8.36 3.26 -4.73
CA LEU A 179 8.49 4.18 -3.61
C LEU A 179 9.35 3.62 -2.47
N THR A 180 9.27 2.30 -2.25
CA THR A 180 10.06 1.61 -1.23
C THR A 180 11.53 1.47 -1.65
N ALA A 181 11.78 1.15 -2.93
CA ALA A 181 13.12 1.07 -3.48
C ALA A 181 13.82 2.44 -3.52
N HIS A 182 13.07 3.51 -3.80
CA HIS A 182 13.60 4.87 -3.87
C HIS A 182 13.96 5.45 -2.50
N LEU A 183 13.09 5.28 -1.50
CA LEU A 183 13.28 5.82 -0.16
C LEU A 183 13.36 4.70 0.89
N PRO A 184 14.31 3.75 0.83
CA PRO A 184 14.27 2.55 1.66
C PRO A 184 14.22 2.82 3.17
N ASN A 185 14.84 3.92 3.62
CA ASN A 185 14.89 4.32 5.02
C ASN A 185 14.17 5.65 5.29
N LEU A 186 13.13 5.61 6.14
CA LEU A 186 12.40 6.81 6.59
C LEU A 186 13.09 7.58 7.72
N ASP A 187 14.22 7.08 8.24
CA ASP A 187 15.03 7.77 9.25
C ASP A 187 16.00 8.79 8.63
N MET A 188 15.92 9.02 7.32
CA MET A 188 16.52 10.18 6.65
C MET A 188 15.74 11.46 6.98
N ALA A 189 16.38 12.62 6.86
CA ALA A 189 15.76 13.93 7.04
C ALA A 189 15.56 14.65 5.70
N LEU A 190 14.75 15.71 5.72
CA LEU A 190 14.53 16.59 4.57
C LEU A 190 15.15 17.94 4.82
N LYS A 191 15.79 18.52 3.81
CA LYS A 191 16.22 19.92 3.80
C LYS A 191 15.67 20.63 2.58
N PHE A 192 15.56 21.95 2.67
CA PHE A 192 15.30 22.77 1.50
C PHE A 192 16.58 22.96 0.66
N PRO A 193 16.45 23.13 -0.67
CA PRO A 193 17.55 23.53 -1.53
C PRO A 193 18.02 24.96 -1.22
N GLU A 194 19.16 25.40 -1.77
CA GLU A 194 19.75 26.72 -1.47
C GLU A 194 18.80 27.91 -1.76
N ASN A 195 17.95 27.80 -2.80
CA ASN A 195 16.99 28.85 -3.19
C ASN A 195 15.52 28.35 -3.14
N PRO A 196 14.92 28.14 -1.94
CA PRO A 196 13.57 27.59 -1.83
C PRO A 196 12.52 28.53 -2.41
N ARG A 197 12.62 29.84 -2.14
CA ARG A 197 11.58 30.82 -2.56
C ARG A 197 11.36 30.86 -4.07
N GLU A 198 12.42 30.67 -4.85
CA GLU A 198 12.33 30.63 -6.31
C GLU A 198 11.68 29.32 -6.78
N LYS A 199 12.06 28.20 -6.17
CA LYS A 199 11.52 26.87 -6.50
C LYS A 199 10.03 26.75 -6.20
N PHE A 200 9.54 27.34 -5.11
CA PHE A 200 8.11 27.29 -4.75
C PHE A 200 7.24 28.30 -5.51
N LYS A 201 7.82 29.20 -6.32
CA LYS A 201 7.08 30.24 -7.04
C LYS A 201 6.21 29.60 -8.13
N GLY A 202 4.89 29.75 -8.04
CA GLY A 202 3.93 29.25 -9.03
C GLY A 202 3.62 27.75 -8.92
N ILE A 203 4.10 27.08 -7.86
CA ILE A 203 3.77 25.68 -7.59
C ILE A 203 2.46 25.59 -6.82
N HIS A 204 1.60 24.67 -7.24
CA HIS A 204 0.37 24.32 -6.56
C HIS A 204 0.58 23.01 -5.81
N LEU A 205 0.66 23.11 -4.48
CA LEU A 205 0.71 21.95 -3.60
C LEU A 205 -0.66 21.72 -2.98
N SER A 206 -1.00 20.45 -2.79
CA SER A 206 -2.11 20.01 -1.97
C SER A 206 -1.90 20.39 -0.49
N VAL A 207 -2.98 20.31 0.28
CA VAL A 207 -2.93 20.56 1.74
C VAL A 207 -1.98 19.60 2.45
N GLU A 208 -1.92 18.34 2.02
CA GLU A 208 -1.06 17.32 2.62
C GLU A 208 0.42 17.55 2.29
N GLU A 209 0.73 17.93 1.06
CA GLU A 209 2.09 18.31 0.67
C GLU A 209 2.57 19.55 1.45
N TRP A 210 1.70 20.57 1.61
CA TRP A 210 2.03 21.74 2.43
C TRP A 210 2.28 21.39 3.90
N ARG A 211 1.49 20.46 4.44
CA ARG A 211 1.73 19.93 5.79
C ARG A 211 3.12 19.32 5.88
N VAL A 212 3.53 18.44 4.98
CA VAL A 212 4.89 17.87 4.97
C VAL A 212 5.96 18.95 4.84
N VAL A 213 5.80 19.89 3.90
CA VAL A 213 6.72 21.02 3.67
C VAL A 213 6.94 21.85 4.95
N SER A 214 5.90 22.07 5.76
CA SER A 214 5.99 22.83 7.01
C SER A 214 6.90 22.20 8.09
N PHE A 215 7.16 20.89 8.00
CA PHE A 215 8.03 20.16 8.93
C PHE A 215 9.44 19.91 8.37
N VAL A 216 9.73 20.34 7.14
CA VAL A 216 11.04 20.13 6.50
C VAL A 216 12.13 20.84 7.31
N ASN A 217 12.97 20.03 7.94
CA ASN A 217 14.10 20.46 8.73
C ASN A 217 15.12 19.31 8.78
N PRO A 218 16.43 19.57 8.62
CA PRO A 218 17.45 18.52 8.73
C PRO A 218 17.42 17.72 10.04
N ARG A 219 16.79 18.24 11.11
CA ARG A 219 16.64 17.55 12.40
C ARG A 219 15.44 16.60 12.47
N ASN A 220 14.47 16.76 11.58
CA ASN A 220 13.25 15.95 11.56
C ASN A 220 13.40 14.83 10.56
N THR A 221 13.28 13.58 11.00
CA THR A 221 13.26 12.44 10.08
C THR A 221 11.92 12.36 9.35
N ILE A 222 11.92 11.78 8.16
CA ILE A 222 10.71 11.55 7.37
C ILE A 222 9.70 10.73 8.17
N ARG A 223 10.16 9.77 8.98
CA ARG A 223 9.33 9.00 9.92
C ARG A 223 8.64 9.89 10.96
N GLN A 224 9.36 10.86 11.53
CA GLN A 224 8.78 11.81 12.48
C GLN A 224 7.76 12.73 11.81
N ILE A 225 8.06 13.20 10.60
CA ILE A 225 7.13 14.02 9.80
C ILE A 225 5.85 13.24 9.51
N ALA A 226 5.96 11.98 9.10
CA ALA A 226 4.81 11.10 8.85
C ALA A 226 3.94 10.96 10.10
N LYS A 227 4.56 10.66 11.25
CA LYS A 227 3.86 10.52 12.53
C LYS A 227 3.15 11.81 12.96
N ALA A 228 3.81 12.96 12.82
CA ALA A 228 3.22 14.26 13.17
C ALA A 228 2.00 14.62 12.31
N ASN A 229 1.95 14.11 11.07
CA ASN A 229 0.86 14.35 10.13
C ASN A 229 -0.15 13.20 10.04
N ASN A 230 -0.04 12.18 10.90
CA ASN A 230 -0.85 10.96 10.85
C ASN A 230 -0.86 10.28 9.47
N MET A 231 0.28 10.31 8.77
CA MET A 231 0.46 9.68 7.47
C MET A 231 1.04 8.27 7.61
N SER A 232 0.57 7.35 6.76
CA SER A 232 1.18 6.04 6.56
C SER A 232 2.55 6.16 5.88
N GLU A 233 3.35 5.08 5.96
CA GLU A 233 4.66 5.04 5.30
C GLU A 233 4.56 5.25 3.79
N ILE A 234 3.51 4.73 3.13
CA ILE A 234 3.33 4.88 1.68
C ILE A 234 2.94 6.32 1.31
N GLU A 235 2.04 6.94 2.08
CA GLU A 235 1.63 8.33 1.85
C GLU A 235 2.81 9.30 1.97
N ILE A 236 3.61 9.19 3.04
CA ILE A 236 4.77 10.07 3.19
C ILE A 236 5.82 9.81 2.11
N ARG A 237 6.05 8.56 1.70
CA ARG A 237 6.97 8.23 0.60
C ARG A 237 6.51 8.87 -0.71
N ARG A 238 5.21 8.80 -1.01
CA ARG A 238 4.62 9.40 -2.23
C ARG A 238 4.82 10.91 -2.24
N ILE A 239 4.52 11.58 -1.13
CA ILE A 239 4.69 13.04 -1.02
C ILE A 239 6.17 13.43 -1.13
N VAL A 240 7.05 12.76 -0.38
CA VAL A 240 8.49 13.06 -0.42
C VAL A 240 9.07 12.81 -1.80
N PHE A 241 8.70 11.71 -2.46
CA PHE A 241 9.10 11.44 -3.83
C PHE A 241 8.68 12.58 -4.76
N GLY A 242 7.41 13.01 -4.73
CA GLY A 242 6.94 14.14 -5.56
C GLY A 242 7.70 15.44 -5.31
N LEU A 243 7.92 15.79 -4.03
CA LEU A 243 8.64 17.01 -3.65
C LEU A 243 10.13 16.96 -4.06
N GLU A 244 10.78 15.81 -3.91
CA GLU A 244 12.19 15.63 -4.29
C GLU A 244 12.36 15.64 -5.81
N GLN A 245 11.50 14.95 -6.57
CA GLN A 245 11.53 14.97 -8.03
C GLN A 245 11.28 16.38 -8.60
N ALA A 246 10.48 17.21 -7.91
CA ALA A 246 10.29 18.61 -8.25
C ALA A 246 11.46 19.53 -7.81
N GLY A 247 12.46 18.99 -7.09
CA GLY A 247 13.59 19.74 -6.54
C GLY A 247 13.19 20.73 -5.45
N LEU A 248 12.10 20.47 -4.73
CA LEU A 248 11.60 21.31 -3.64
C LEU A 248 12.22 20.94 -2.29
N VAL A 249 12.65 19.68 -2.16
CA VAL A 249 13.35 19.15 -0.99
C VAL A 249 14.50 18.26 -1.43
N GLU A 250 15.50 18.12 -0.56
CA GLU A 250 16.61 17.19 -0.71
C GLU A 250 16.63 16.24 0.49
N ILE A 251 16.89 14.96 0.24
CA ILE A 251 17.01 13.94 1.28
C ILE A 251 18.43 13.94 1.83
N VAL A 252 18.57 14.05 3.15
CA VAL A 252 19.88 14.09 3.82
C VAL A 252 19.93 13.17 5.05
N PRO A 253 21.11 12.65 5.42
CA PRO A 253 21.29 11.98 6.71
C PRO A 253 21.00 12.96 7.86
N PRO A 254 20.31 12.53 8.93
CA PRO A 254 20.07 13.39 10.08
C PRO A 254 21.39 13.71 10.82
N PRO A 255 21.53 14.90 11.43
CA PRO A 255 22.71 15.27 12.22
C PRO A 255 22.96 14.27 13.35
N GLY A 256 24.12 13.61 13.35
CA GLY A 256 24.50 12.60 14.34
C GLY A 256 24.36 11.14 13.88
N ALA A 257 23.80 10.88 12.69
CA ALA A 257 23.93 9.58 12.05
C ALA A 257 25.37 9.40 11.56
N ILE A 258 26.22 8.81 12.40
CA ILE A 258 27.54 8.33 11.98
C ILE A 258 27.30 7.40 10.79
N ALA A 259 27.84 7.77 9.62
CA ALA A 259 27.89 6.89 8.48
C ALA A 259 28.60 5.60 8.92
N SER A 260 27.85 4.50 9.08
CA SER A 260 28.49 3.20 9.24
C SER A 260 29.32 2.97 7.97
N PRO A 261 30.66 2.81 8.07
CA PRO A 261 31.46 2.50 6.92
C PRO A 261 30.92 1.20 6.32
N ARG A 262 30.56 1.21 5.03
CA ARG A 262 30.40 -0.03 4.28
C ARG A 262 31.73 -0.78 4.43
N THR A 263 31.75 -1.83 5.25
CA THR A 263 32.87 -2.76 5.34
C THR A 263 33.00 -3.47 4.00
N ALA A 264 33.86 -2.94 3.14
CA ALA A 264 34.47 -3.74 2.09
C ALA A 264 35.38 -4.78 2.76
N PRO A 265 35.23 -6.08 2.49
CA PRO A 265 36.22 -7.06 2.90
C PRO A 265 37.46 -6.89 2.00
N GLY A 266 38.56 -6.39 2.56
CA GLY A 266 39.87 -6.39 1.93
C GLY A 266 40.61 -7.69 2.17
N GLY A 267 41.29 -8.23 1.15
CA GLY A 267 42.23 -9.34 1.33
C GLY A 267 42.69 -10.11 0.09
N ALA A 268 43.36 -9.41 -0.84
CA ALA A 268 44.46 -9.83 -1.74
C ALA A 268 44.50 -11.24 -2.39
N ALA A 269 44.51 -11.25 -3.74
CA ALA A 269 45.47 -12.02 -4.54
C ALA A 269 45.58 -11.42 -5.97
N SER A 270 46.79 -11.08 -6.41
CA SER A 270 47.12 -10.77 -7.82
C SER A 270 47.49 -12.08 -8.54
N PRO A 271 47.28 -12.22 -9.87
CA PRO A 271 48.35 -11.85 -10.83
C PRO A 271 47.92 -11.38 -12.25
N GLN A 272 48.81 -10.56 -12.83
CA GLN A 272 49.23 -10.39 -14.25
C GLN A 272 48.25 -10.16 -15.44
N GLN A 273 48.30 -8.91 -15.94
CA GLN A 273 48.43 -8.40 -17.33
C GLN A 273 47.97 -9.23 -18.55
N VAL A 274 47.04 -8.64 -19.33
CA VAL A 274 47.11 -8.60 -20.81
C VAL A 274 46.71 -7.18 -21.29
N ARG A 275 47.43 -6.68 -22.29
CA ARG A 275 47.44 -5.31 -22.85
C ARG A 275 46.22 -4.93 -23.72
N ALA A 276 46.01 -3.62 -23.84
CA ALA A 276 45.00 -2.90 -24.67
C ALA A 276 45.28 -2.95 -26.19
N PRO A 277 44.40 -2.39 -27.08
CA PRO A 277 44.41 -0.93 -27.31
C PRO A 277 43.05 -0.24 -27.61
N ASN A 278 42.88 0.94 -27.00
CA ASN A 278 42.58 2.27 -27.56
C ASN A 278 41.82 2.42 -28.92
N VAL A 279 40.73 3.23 -28.94
CA VAL A 279 40.50 4.32 -29.92
C VAL A 279 39.68 5.46 -29.28
N GLU A 280 40.08 6.68 -29.61
CA GLU A 280 39.77 8.00 -29.07
C GLU A 280 38.38 8.57 -29.42
N ARG A 281 37.79 9.33 -28.49
CA ARG A 281 36.89 10.46 -28.78
C ARG A 281 37.47 11.78 -28.26
N SER A 282 38.79 11.95 -28.44
CA SER A 282 39.58 13.17 -28.22
C SER A 282 39.33 14.27 -29.27
N VAL A 283 38.28 14.15 -30.08
CA VAL A 283 37.96 15.06 -31.20
C VAL A 283 36.79 15.98 -30.87
N VAL A 284 35.89 15.59 -29.95
CA VAL A 284 34.69 16.38 -29.62
C VAL A 284 35.01 17.51 -28.62
N GLU A 285 35.89 17.25 -27.64
CA GLU A 285 36.32 18.25 -26.64
C GLU A 285 37.24 19.34 -27.23
N ARG A 286 37.92 19.07 -28.37
CA ARG A 286 38.84 20.03 -28.99
C ARG A 286 38.16 21.03 -29.94
N ILE A 287 36.95 20.73 -30.41
CA ILE A 287 36.22 21.59 -31.36
C ILE A 287 35.28 22.57 -30.63
N ILE A 288 34.70 22.14 -29.49
CA ILE A 288 33.81 23.01 -28.70
C ILE A 288 34.60 24.12 -27.98
N ASN A 289 35.83 23.84 -27.53
CA ASN A 289 36.69 24.83 -26.88
C ASN A 289 37.36 25.83 -27.83
N ARG A 290 37.25 25.66 -29.15
CA ARG A 290 37.92 26.55 -30.14
C ARG A 290 36.99 27.55 -30.84
N LEU A 291 35.67 27.44 -30.66
CA LEU A 291 34.68 28.21 -31.43
C LEU A 291 33.87 29.24 -30.62
N ARG A 292 34.13 29.47 -29.32
CA ARG A 292 33.30 30.41 -28.52
C ARG A 292 34.00 31.43 -27.63
N SER A 293 35.32 31.58 -27.63
CA SER A 293 35.94 32.67 -26.86
C SER A 293 37.03 33.49 -27.57
N ASN A 294 37.13 33.38 -28.91
CA ASN A 294 37.83 34.36 -29.76
C ASN A 294 36.87 34.98 -30.79
N GLY A 295 35.72 35.48 -30.32
CA GLY A 295 34.74 36.21 -31.12
C GLY A 295 33.83 37.03 -30.22
#